data_AF-A0A538KCJ4-F1
#
_entry.id   AF-A0A538KCJ4-F1
#
_cell.length_a   1.000
_cell.length_b   1.000
_cell.length_c   1.000
_cell.angle_alpha   90.00
_cell.angle_beta   90.00
_cell.angle_gamma   90.00
#
_symmetry.space_group_name_H-M   'P 1'
#
loop_
_entity.id
_entity.type
_entity.pdbx_description
1 polymer ?
#
loop_
_entity_poly.entity_id
_entity_poly.type
_entity_poly.pdbx_seq_one_letter_code
_entity_poly.pdbx_strand_id
1 'polypeptide(L)'
;MRRSPARPASVQRARRTPLLGSIGASEAANARRCRVGTPNNPRTGGRRLGSRAGLVRTLVVSDLHLGARLGRDVLRERSALAALLDALDGVDRLVLLGDTVELLEGRPRSAMAVAEPVLRALGGALGPDREVVVVPGNHDRELIHRWLDAHAGALGVDTVVPPGASRELAAVVDWLAPARVTVRYPGVWLADGVWGTHGHYLDRHLLPESAFGIARGLLGRRPRDLLSAADYEKGPHLTGLEAFLTGHLPRVLSALLDDLAGGLRAGAMTRSPAVVHGRLVRGLAPVAAHALGIQMRRAAIPALAQVVAHLNADADAVVFGHVHRLGPRAADDPAEWAGLEGAPRIYNTGCWVHEPLLLARARPPHPYWPGGAVLVDGGEPRALSLLEDQA
;
A
#
# COMPACT_ATOMS: atom_id res chain seq x y z
N MET A 1 33.93 26.88 -58.06
CA MET A 1 33.67 26.33 -59.42
C MET A 1 34.05 24.85 -59.39
N ARG A 2 33.09 23.91 -59.40
CA ARG A 2 32.73 23.03 -60.54
C ARG A 2 33.98 22.30 -61.11
N ARG A 3 34.10 20.97 -61.19
CA ARG A 3 33.11 19.88 -61.39
C ARG A 3 33.65 18.52 -60.90
N SER A 4 32.73 17.61 -60.56
CA SER A 4 32.89 16.14 -60.56
C SER A 4 33.20 15.59 -61.96
N PRO A 5 33.55 14.29 -62.12
CA PRO A 5 32.50 13.28 -62.30
C PRO A 5 32.74 11.86 -61.72
N ALA A 6 31.62 11.26 -61.33
CA ALA A 6 31.11 9.88 -61.51
C ALA A 6 31.99 8.59 -61.38
N ARG A 7 31.41 7.68 -60.57
CA ARG A 7 31.54 6.22 -60.36
C ARG A 7 31.69 5.34 -61.64
N PRO A 8 32.14 4.07 -61.50
CA PRO A 8 31.19 2.93 -61.38
C PRO A 8 31.62 1.72 -60.51
N ALA A 9 30.57 0.98 -60.10
CA ALA A 9 30.33 -0.46 -59.86
C ALA A 9 31.39 -1.49 -59.39
N SER A 10 30.85 -2.36 -58.54
CA SER A 10 31.25 -3.66 -57.97
C SER A 10 31.82 -4.74 -58.90
N VAL A 11 32.77 -5.55 -58.40
CA VAL A 11 32.95 -6.98 -58.75
C VAL A 11 33.53 -7.77 -57.55
N GLN A 12 33.01 -9.00 -57.41
CA GLN A 12 33.34 -10.10 -56.49
C GLN A 12 34.83 -10.44 -56.35
N ARG A 13 35.19 -11.03 -55.19
CA ARG A 13 36.14 -12.16 -55.18
C ARG A 13 35.84 -13.14 -54.05
N ALA A 14 35.93 -14.41 -54.43
CA ALA A 14 35.60 -15.57 -53.64
C ALA A 14 36.88 -16.35 -53.24
N ARG A 15 36.66 -17.28 -52.31
CA ARG A 15 37.41 -18.52 -52.03
C ARG A 15 38.71 -18.41 -51.21
N ARG A 16 38.73 -19.15 -50.08
CA ARG A 16 39.37 -20.48 -50.00
C ARG A 16 39.04 -21.20 -48.68
N THR A 17 38.25 -22.27 -48.78
CA THR A 17 38.32 -23.54 -48.02
C THR A 17 39.61 -24.31 -48.42
N PRO A 18 39.99 -25.50 -47.88
CA PRO A 18 39.28 -26.43 -46.98
C PRO A 18 40.15 -27.02 -45.83
N LEU A 19 39.55 -27.86 -44.98
CA LEU A 19 40.01 -29.25 -44.79
C LEU A 19 38.89 -30.08 -44.16
N LEU A 20 38.44 -31.06 -44.94
CA LEU A 20 37.46 -32.08 -44.59
C LEU A 20 38.21 -33.35 -44.20
N GLY A 21 37.70 -34.02 -43.18
CA GLY A 21 37.82 -35.46 -43.01
C GLY A 21 37.16 -35.87 -41.69
N SER A 22 36.34 -36.90 -41.56
CA SER A 22 35.61 -37.78 -42.47
C SER A 22 34.95 -38.83 -41.57
N ILE A 23 33.68 -39.16 -41.80
CA ILE A 23 33.03 -40.48 -41.54
C ILE A 23 32.84 -40.86 -40.05
N GLY A 24 31.71 -41.35 -39.55
CA GLY A 24 30.44 -41.75 -40.13
C GLY A 24 29.59 -42.47 -39.05
N ALA A 25 28.27 -42.24 -39.11
CA ALA A 25 27.17 -43.18 -38.88
C ALA A 25 27.13 -44.09 -37.63
N SER A 26 26.07 -43.99 -36.81
CA SER A 26 24.79 -44.70 -37.01
C SER A 26 23.74 -44.25 -35.98
N GLU A 27 22.47 -44.38 -36.38
CA GLU A 27 21.25 -44.70 -35.60
C GLU A 27 20.83 -43.81 -34.41
N ALA A 28 19.56 -43.61 -34.08
CA ALA A 28 18.25 -43.79 -34.68
C ALA A 28 17.27 -43.20 -33.63
N ALA A 29 16.13 -42.67 -34.08
CA ALA A 29 14.90 -42.49 -33.31
C ALA A 29 14.97 -41.74 -31.95
N ASN A 30 14.29 -40.59 -31.83
CA ASN A 30 12.94 -40.53 -31.25
C ASN A 30 12.51 -39.06 -31.09
N ALA A 31 11.44 -38.70 -31.78
CA ALA A 31 10.74 -37.44 -31.60
C ALA A 31 10.02 -37.43 -30.25
N ARG A 32 10.34 -36.51 -29.33
CA ARG A 32 9.40 -36.11 -28.27
C ARG A 32 9.44 -34.61 -28.00
N ARG A 33 8.30 -34.00 -28.32
CA ARG A 33 7.77 -32.71 -27.90
C ARG A 33 8.28 -32.25 -26.53
N CYS A 34 8.92 -31.09 -26.49
CA CYS A 34 8.98 -30.27 -25.28
C CYS A 34 7.56 -29.77 -24.97
N ARG A 35 6.89 -30.43 -24.01
CA ARG A 35 5.69 -29.89 -23.36
C ARG A 35 6.14 -28.85 -22.35
N VAL A 36 5.65 -27.63 -22.55
CA VAL A 36 5.58 -26.56 -21.55
C VAL A 36 4.88 -27.12 -20.32
N GLY A 37 5.58 -27.11 -19.18
CA GLY A 37 5.02 -27.50 -17.89
C GLY A 37 4.01 -26.46 -17.44
N THR A 38 2.74 -26.84 -17.38
CA THR A 38 1.69 -26.15 -16.63
C THR A 38 1.99 -26.26 -15.13
N PRO A 39 1.89 -25.19 -14.33
CA PRO A 39 1.92 -25.32 -12.88
C PRO A 39 0.66 -26.08 -12.43
N ASN A 40 0.88 -27.24 -11.81
CA ASN A 40 -0.17 -28.04 -11.20
C ASN A 40 -0.81 -27.23 -10.08
N ASN A 41 -2.10 -26.92 -10.25
CA ASN A 41 -2.99 -26.43 -9.20
C ASN A 41 -3.74 -27.63 -8.61
N PRO A 42 -3.43 -28.12 -7.40
CA PRO A 42 -4.22 -29.16 -6.78
C PRO A 42 -5.33 -28.51 -5.94
N ARG A 43 -6.43 -28.13 -6.60
CA ARG A 43 -7.73 -27.96 -5.92
C ARG A 43 -8.65 -29.11 -6.32
N THR A 44 -8.51 -30.24 -5.62
CA THR A 44 -9.58 -31.25 -5.53
C THR A 44 -9.62 -31.87 -4.14
N GLY A 45 -10.74 -31.62 -3.44
CA GLY A 45 -11.38 -32.58 -2.56
C GLY A 45 -10.65 -32.95 -1.27
N GLY A 46 -10.79 -32.12 -0.24
CA GLY A 46 -10.41 -32.49 1.11
C GLY A 46 -10.94 -31.49 2.11
N ARG A 47 -12.23 -31.59 2.44
CA ARG A 47 -12.83 -30.89 3.57
C ARG A 47 -12.16 -31.44 4.85
N ARG A 48 -11.00 -30.89 5.21
CA ARG A 48 -10.35 -31.19 6.48
C ARG A 48 -11.25 -30.63 7.57
N LEU A 49 -11.89 -31.52 8.30
CA LEU A 49 -12.39 -31.24 9.64
C LEU A 49 -11.17 -30.85 10.48
N GLY A 50 -10.86 -29.56 10.50
CA GLY A 50 -9.72 -28.98 11.19
C GLY A 50 -9.91 -29.08 12.69
N SER A 51 -9.01 -29.79 13.34
CA SER A 51 -8.76 -29.75 14.77
C SER A 51 -8.71 -28.31 15.28
N ARG A 52 -9.31 -28.07 16.46
CA ARG A 52 -9.18 -26.86 17.31
C ARG A 52 -7.75 -26.57 17.80
N ALA A 53 -6.72 -26.89 17.02
CA ALA A 53 -5.37 -26.38 17.25
C ALA A 53 -5.46 -24.85 17.07
N GLY A 54 -5.17 -24.10 18.15
CA GLY A 54 -5.58 -22.71 18.35
C GLY A 54 -5.43 -21.84 17.10
N LEU A 55 -6.55 -21.32 16.63
CA LEU A 55 -6.57 -20.35 15.53
C LEU A 55 -5.90 -19.07 16.06
N VAL A 56 -4.86 -18.58 15.36
CA VAL A 56 -4.11 -17.38 15.75
C VAL A 56 -5.03 -16.17 15.68
N ARG A 57 -5.24 -15.51 16.82
CA ARG A 57 -6.04 -14.28 16.88
C ARG A 57 -5.18 -13.09 16.48
N THR A 58 -5.49 -12.50 15.32
CA THR A 58 -4.67 -11.45 14.70
C THR A 58 -5.38 -10.11 14.70
N LEU A 59 -4.77 -9.06 15.27
CA LEU A 59 -5.23 -7.68 15.12
C LEU A 59 -4.42 -6.99 14.02
N VAL A 60 -5.10 -6.35 13.07
CA VAL A 60 -4.50 -5.65 11.94
C VAL A 60 -4.83 -4.16 12.03
N VAL A 61 -3.80 -3.32 11.99
CA VAL A 61 -3.93 -1.86 11.97
C VAL A 61 -3.02 -1.29 10.87
N SER A 62 -3.39 -0.16 10.28
CA SER A 62 -2.58 0.55 9.28
C SER A 62 -2.69 2.07 9.48
N ASP A 63 -1.91 2.81 8.70
CA ASP A 63 -2.04 4.27 8.56
C ASP A 63 -1.92 4.98 9.92
N LEU A 64 -0.86 4.61 10.66
CA LEU A 64 -0.52 5.26 11.93
C LEU A 64 0.12 6.63 11.71
N HIS A 65 0.87 6.77 10.61
CA HIS A 65 1.64 7.97 10.22
C HIS A 65 2.40 8.61 11.39
N LEU A 66 3.03 7.80 12.24
CA LEU A 66 3.73 8.31 13.42
C LEU A 66 4.81 9.31 12.98
N GLY A 67 4.71 10.53 13.51
CA GLY A 67 5.62 11.61 13.14
C GLY A 67 5.15 12.52 11.99
N ALA A 68 3.89 12.42 11.58
CA ALA A 68 3.30 13.28 10.58
C ALA A 68 3.48 14.78 10.87
N ARG A 69 3.66 15.57 9.82
CA ARG A 69 4.13 16.95 9.91
C ARG A 69 3.15 17.90 10.52
N LEU A 70 1.88 17.64 10.30
CA LEU A 70 0.80 18.39 10.89
C LEU A 70 0.41 17.83 12.28
N GLY A 71 1.11 16.81 12.78
CA GLY A 71 0.80 16.16 14.06
C GLY A 71 -0.59 15.53 14.06
N ARG A 72 -0.99 14.97 12.91
CA ARG A 72 -2.31 14.34 12.72
C ARG A 72 -2.40 12.93 13.31
N ASP A 73 -1.27 12.31 13.64
CA ASP A 73 -1.21 10.99 14.22
C ASP A 73 -1.76 10.98 15.65
N VAL A 74 -2.82 10.20 15.88
CA VAL A 74 -3.57 10.24 17.15
C VAL A 74 -2.92 9.39 18.25
N LEU A 75 -2.06 8.43 17.89
CA LEU A 75 -1.40 7.53 18.83
C LEU A 75 -0.38 8.19 19.76
N ARG A 76 -0.10 9.49 19.58
CA ARG A 76 0.63 10.30 20.56
C ARG A 76 -0.21 10.67 21.76
N GLU A 77 -1.54 10.64 21.62
CA GLU A 77 -2.47 10.87 22.71
C GLU A 77 -2.56 9.61 23.58
N ARG A 78 -2.43 9.80 24.90
CA ARG A 78 -2.37 8.67 25.84
C ARG A 78 -3.63 7.83 25.83
N SER A 79 -4.80 8.44 25.67
CA SER A 79 -6.10 7.74 25.59
C SER A 79 -6.20 6.87 24.35
N ALA A 80 -5.78 7.40 23.20
CA ALA A 80 -5.79 6.66 21.94
C ALA A 80 -4.80 5.49 21.97
N LEU A 81 -3.59 5.72 22.50
CA LEU A 81 -2.60 4.66 22.70
C LEU A 81 -3.14 3.60 23.67
N ALA A 82 -3.71 3.99 24.81
CA ALA A 82 -4.29 3.06 25.77
C ALA A 82 -5.38 2.18 25.13
N ALA A 83 -6.26 2.76 24.31
CA ALA A 83 -7.28 2.00 23.60
C ALA A 83 -6.71 0.93 22.66
N LEU A 84 -5.63 1.26 21.94
CA LEU A 84 -4.93 0.28 21.10
C LEU A 84 -4.28 -0.80 21.95
N LEU A 85 -3.60 -0.43 23.05
CA LEU A 85 -2.96 -1.40 23.94
C LEU A 85 -3.96 -2.34 24.59
N ASP A 86 -5.13 -1.84 25.01
CA ASP A 86 -6.23 -2.66 25.54
C ASP A 86 -6.76 -3.63 24.48
N ALA A 87 -6.84 -3.21 23.22
CA ALA A 87 -7.27 -4.08 22.12
C ALA A 87 -6.24 -5.18 21.78
N LEU A 88 -4.98 -5.07 22.23
CA LEU A 88 -3.99 -6.13 22.10
C LEU A 88 -4.15 -7.23 23.17
N ASP A 89 -5.04 -7.06 24.14
CA ASP A 89 -5.29 -8.11 25.11
C ASP A 89 -5.92 -9.36 24.45
N GLY A 90 -5.34 -10.52 24.77
CA GLY A 90 -5.69 -11.79 24.14
C GLY A 90 -5.48 -11.86 22.62
N VAL A 91 -4.70 -10.95 22.01
CA VAL A 91 -4.26 -11.04 20.61
C VAL A 91 -2.93 -11.80 20.55
N ASP A 92 -2.78 -12.76 19.65
CA ASP A 92 -1.54 -13.53 19.47
C ASP A 92 -0.56 -12.84 18.52
N ARG A 93 -1.09 -12.09 17.56
CA ARG A 93 -0.34 -11.42 16.50
C ARG A 93 -0.89 -10.02 16.22
N LEU A 94 -0.02 -9.02 16.21
CA LEU A 94 -0.30 -7.69 15.66
C LEU A 94 0.28 -7.57 14.25
N VAL A 95 -0.47 -7.05 13.30
CA VAL A 95 0.03 -6.71 11.97
C VAL A 95 -0.05 -5.19 11.77
N LEU A 96 1.11 -4.58 11.55
CA LEU A 96 1.26 -3.19 11.15
C LEU A 96 1.25 -3.14 9.61
N LEU A 97 0.07 -2.92 9.04
CA LEU A 97 -0.23 -3.07 7.61
C LEU A 97 0.02 -1.77 6.81
N GLY A 98 1.23 -1.25 6.93
CA GLY A 98 1.74 -0.12 6.18
C GLY A 98 1.46 1.23 6.81
N ASP A 99 2.28 2.21 6.39
CA ASP A 99 2.23 3.60 6.83
C ASP A 99 2.26 3.73 8.35
N THR A 100 3.17 2.97 8.97
CA THR A 100 3.41 2.98 10.41
C THR A 100 4.16 4.25 10.82
N VAL A 101 5.19 4.62 10.06
CA VAL A 101 6.03 5.80 10.33
C VAL A 101 6.01 6.74 9.13
N GLU A 102 5.83 8.04 9.36
CA GLU A 102 5.79 9.04 8.28
C GLU A 102 7.21 9.43 7.83
N LEU A 103 7.79 8.67 6.89
CA LEU A 103 9.13 8.93 6.36
C LEU A 103 9.12 9.78 5.08
N LEU A 104 7.97 9.97 4.43
CA LEU A 104 7.84 10.62 3.14
C LEU A 104 7.82 12.16 3.24
N GLU A 105 7.37 12.72 4.37
CA GLU A 105 7.23 14.18 4.57
C GLU A 105 8.56 14.93 4.89
N GLY A 106 9.71 14.33 4.55
CA GLY A 106 11.02 15.00 4.55
C GLY A 106 11.65 15.22 5.92
N ARG A 107 11.18 14.54 6.98
CA ARG A 107 11.73 14.65 8.35
C ARG A 107 11.91 13.28 9.05
N PRO A 108 12.60 12.32 8.41
CA PRO A 108 12.66 10.93 8.89
C PRO A 108 13.20 10.80 10.31
N ARG A 109 14.22 11.58 10.70
CA ARG A 109 14.77 11.53 12.06
C ARG A 109 13.75 11.92 13.14
N SER A 110 12.96 12.96 12.90
CA SER A 110 11.91 13.37 13.84
C SER A 110 10.77 12.37 13.85
N ALA A 111 10.39 11.82 12.69
CA ALA A 111 9.33 10.83 12.63
C ALA A 111 9.69 9.56 13.40
N MET A 112 10.92 9.05 13.20
CA MET A 112 11.47 7.94 13.96
C MET A 112 11.47 8.20 15.47
N ALA A 113 11.90 9.39 15.91
CA ALA A 113 11.88 9.75 17.34
C ALA A 113 10.46 9.83 17.94
N VAL A 114 9.46 10.23 17.14
CA VAL A 114 8.05 10.23 17.57
C VAL A 114 7.49 8.80 17.61
N ALA A 115 7.89 7.95 16.67
CA ALA A 115 7.41 6.57 16.58
C ALA A 115 7.94 5.67 17.70
N GLU A 116 9.19 5.87 18.14
CA GLU A 116 9.86 5.04 19.15
C GLU A 116 9.00 4.74 20.40
N PRO A 117 8.48 5.72 21.16
CA PRO A 117 7.73 5.44 22.39
C PRO A 117 6.44 4.64 22.12
N VAL A 118 5.78 4.88 20.98
CA VAL A 118 4.56 4.14 20.61
C VAL A 118 4.91 2.69 20.25
N LEU A 119 5.91 2.48 19.40
CA LEU A 119 6.32 1.13 18.98
C LEU A 119 6.84 0.30 20.16
N ARG A 120 7.56 0.91 21.10
CA ARG A 120 7.97 0.27 22.36
C ARG A 120 6.79 -0.14 23.23
N ALA A 121 5.76 0.69 23.31
CA ALA A 121 4.55 0.35 24.06
C ALA A 121 3.83 -0.84 23.43
N LEU A 122 3.71 -0.88 22.10
CA LEU A 122 3.09 -2.00 21.37
C LEU A 122 3.87 -3.32 21.57
N GLY A 123 5.19 -3.27 21.41
CA GLY A 123 6.07 -4.41 21.64
C GLY A 123 6.01 -4.93 23.09
N GLY A 124 6.02 -4.00 24.05
CA GLY A 124 5.88 -4.30 25.48
C GLY A 124 4.55 -4.95 25.84
N ALA A 125 3.44 -4.47 25.28
CA ALA A 125 2.11 -5.02 25.54
C ALA A 125 1.93 -6.45 25.01
N LEU A 126 2.57 -6.78 23.89
CA LEU A 126 2.54 -8.14 23.33
C LEU A 126 3.46 -9.11 24.09
N GLY A 127 4.59 -8.63 24.61
CA GLY A 127 5.53 -9.51 25.31
C GLY A 127 6.25 -10.49 24.37
N PRO A 128 7.15 -11.33 24.90
CA PRO A 128 8.05 -12.17 24.09
C PRO A 128 7.38 -13.34 23.36
N ASP A 129 6.20 -13.77 23.81
CA ASP A 129 5.54 -14.97 23.26
C ASP A 129 4.71 -14.67 22.01
N ARG A 130 4.34 -13.40 21.81
CA ARG A 130 3.47 -12.93 20.74
C ARG A 130 4.27 -12.32 19.58
N GLU A 131 3.61 -12.15 18.44
CA GLU A 131 4.24 -11.72 17.19
C GLU A 131 3.78 -10.32 16.76
N VAL A 132 4.71 -9.53 16.21
CA VAL A 132 4.41 -8.37 15.38
C VAL A 132 4.87 -8.64 13.96
N VAL A 133 3.98 -8.46 12.98
CA VAL A 133 4.35 -8.45 11.56
C VAL A 133 4.33 -7.02 11.05
N VAL A 134 5.46 -6.56 10.50
CA VAL A 134 5.56 -5.26 9.85
C VAL A 134 5.43 -5.46 8.34
N VAL A 135 4.48 -4.76 7.72
CA VAL A 135 4.32 -4.71 6.27
C VAL A 135 4.47 -3.26 5.84
N PRO A 136 5.62 -2.84 5.28
CA PRO A 136 5.79 -1.45 4.86
C PRO A 136 4.76 -1.02 3.80
N GLY A 137 4.29 0.22 3.91
CA GLY A 137 3.46 0.94 2.96
C GLY A 137 4.28 1.93 2.13
N ASN A 138 3.62 2.92 1.53
CA ASN A 138 4.30 3.90 0.68
C ASN A 138 4.92 5.05 1.48
N HIS A 139 4.39 5.40 2.66
CA HIS A 139 4.95 6.47 3.50
C HIS A 139 6.19 6.02 4.28
N ASP A 140 6.30 4.72 4.58
CA ASP A 140 7.46 4.09 5.21
C ASP A 140 8.24 3.17 4.24
N ARG A 141 8.06 3.35 2.92
CA ARG A 141 8.82 2.62 1.88
C ARG A 141 10.34 2.70 2.10
N GLU A 142 10.82 3.81 2.65
CA GLU A 142 12.24 4.02 2.95
C GLU A 142 12.82 2.92 3.85
N LEU A 143 11.99 2.27 4.70
CA LEU A 143 12.38 1.13 5.53
C LEU A 143 12.95 -0.03 4.72
N ILE A 144 12.51 -0.21 3.47
CA ILE A 144 12.88 -1.35 2.63
C ILE A 144 13.34 -0.97 1.22
N HIS A 145 13.38 0.31 0.85
CA HIS A 145 13.60 0.73 -0.55
C HIS A 145 14.87 0.15 -1.19
N ARG A 146 16.01 0.15 -0.49
CA ARG A 146 17.27 -0.40 -1.03
C ARG A 146 17.19 -1.90 -1.24
N TRP A 147 16.52 -2.59 -0.33
CA TRP A 147 16.29 -4.01 -0.47
C TRP A 147 15.34 -4.29 -1.63
N LEU A 148 14.28 -3.50 -1.80
CA LEU A 148 13.36 -3.59 -2.94
C LEU A 148 14.09 -3.39 -4.26
N ASP A 149 14.96 -2.39 -4.39
CA ASP A 149 15.70 -2.14 -5.63
C ASP A 149 16.53 -3.35 -6.07
N ALA A 150 17.08 -4.10 -5.11
CA ALA A 150 17.85 -5.31 -5.37
C ALA A 150 17.00 -6.58 -5.60
N HIS A 151 15.74 -6.61 -5.14
CA HIS A 151 14.93 -7.84 -5.09
C HIS A 151 13.57 -7.74 -5.81
N ALA A 152 13.24 -6.59 -6.40
CA ALA A 152 11.92 -6.33 -6.99
C ALA A 152 11.47 -7.43 -7.95
N GLY A 153 12.38 -7.94 -8.79
CA GLY A 153 12.08 -8.99 -9.78
C GLY A 153 11.70 -10.36 -9.21
N ALA A 154 11.86 -10.59 -7.91
CA ALA A 154 11.59 -11.86 -7.24
C ALA A 154 10.51 -11.75 -6.15
N LEU A 155 9.78 -10.62 -6.08
CA LEU A 155 8.75 -10.41 -5.07
C LEU A 155 7.52 -11.31 -5.32
N GLY A 156 7.27 -12.24 -4.41
CA GLY A 156 5.96 -12.86 -4.21
C GLY A 156 5.04 -11.97 -3.37
N VAL A 157 3.78 -12.39 -3.19
CA VAL A 157 2.74 -11.63 -2.47
C VAL A 157 2.92 -11.57 -0.94
N ASP A 158 3.82 -12.40 -0.40
CA ASP A 158 4.19 -12.48 1.02
C ASP A 158 5.68 -12.82 1.14
N THR A 159 6.52 -11.93 0.62
CA THR A 159 7.97 -12.10 0.64
C THR A 159 8.53 -11.69 1.99
N VAL A 160 9.37 -12.52 2.60
CA VAL A 160 10.09 -12.17 3.84
C VAL A 160 11.16 -11.14 3.54
N VAL A 161 11.17 -10.07 4.32
CA VAL A 161 12.21 -9.03 4.28
C VAL A 161 13.15 -9.23 5.48
N PRO A 162 14.48 -9.19 5.29
CA PRO A 162 15.40 -9.22 6.42
C PRO A 162 15.18 -8.03 7.37
N PRO A 163 15.17 -8.23 8.70
CA PRO A 163 14.93 -7.15 9.67
C PRO A 163 16.00 -6.05 9.61
N GLY A 164 17.20 -6.37 9.10
CA GLY A 164 18.29 -5.42 8.86
C GLY A 164 18.34 -4.83 7.44
N ALA A 165 17.23 -4.86 6.69
CA ALA A 165 17.20 -4.32 5.32
C ALA A 165 17.54 -2.82 5.22
N SER A 166 17.31 -2.07 6.30
CA SER A 166 17.80 -0.70 6.50
C SER A 166 18.11 -0.46 7.98
N ARG A 167 18.76 0.67 8.28
CA ARG A 167 19.02 1.08 9.67
C ARG A 167 17.71 1.44 10.38
N GLU A 168 16.81 2.09 9.66
CA GLU A 168 15.52 2.53 10.14
C GLU A 168 14.62 1.32 10.46
N LEU A 169 14.60 0.31 9.58
CA LEU A 169 13.86 -0.94 9.84
C LEU A 169 14.43 -1.69 11.04
N ALA A 170 15.76 -1.78 11.17
CA ALA A 170 16.39 -2.41 12.32
C ALA A 170 15.96 -1.73 13.63
N ALA A 171 15.91 -0.39 13.64
CA ALA A 171 15.42 0.36 14.80
C ALA A 171 13.94 0.07 15.10
N VAL A 172 13.07 0.01 14.09
CA VAL A 172 11.65 -0.36 14.27
C VAL A 172 11.53 -1.77 14.89
N VAL A 173 12.27 -2.73 14.37
CA VAL A 173 12.31 -4.11 14.88
C VAL A 173 12.78 -4.14 16.34
N ASP A 174 13.85 -3.41 16.67
CA ASP A 174 14.38 -3.32 18.03
C ASP A 174 13.40 -2.65 19.00
N TRP A 175 12.64 -1.65 18.54
CA TRP A 175 11.63 -0.98 19.36
C TRP A 175 10.42 -1.85 19.63
N LEU A 176 10.05 -2.74 18.72
CA LEU A 176 8.95 -3.69 18.89
C LEU A 176 9.33 -4.88 19.80
N ALA A 177 10.58 -5.00 20.22
CA ALA A 177 10.96 -5.93 21.27
C ALA A 177 10.22 -5.61 22.61
N PRO A 178 9.87 -6.61 23.42
CA PRO A 178 10.28 -8.02 23.36
C PRO A 178 9.50 -8.89 22.37
N ALA A 179 8.45 -8.39 21.71
CA ALA A 179 7.67 -9.19 20.77
C ALA A 179 8.53 -9.73 19.61
N ARG A 180 8.16 -10.91 19.12
CA ARG A 180 8.85 -11.51 17.96
C ARG A 180 8.44 -10.76 16.71
N VAL A 181 9.40 -10.20 15.98
CA VAL A 181 9.10 -9.38 14.80
C VAL A 181 9.43 -10.13 13.52
N THR A 182 8.49 -10.14 12.57
CA THR A 182 8.73 -10.51 11.17
C THR A 182 8.38 -9.35 10.24
N VAL A 183 9.05 -9.27 9.10
CA VAL A 183 8.81 -8.21 8.11
C VAL A 183 8.42 -8.87 6.79
N ARG A 184 7.29 -8.47 6.21
CA ARG A 184 6.73 -9.04 4.97
C ARG A 184 6.41 -7.95 3.94
N TYR A 185 6.51 -8.27 2.65
CA TYR A 185 6.18 -7.35 1.57
C TYR A 185 5.76 -8.08 0.28
N PRO A 186 4.84 -7.54 -0.55
CA PRO A 186 3.97 -6.36 -0.32
C PRO A 186 2.72 -6.65 0.52
N GLY A 187 2.61 -7.87 1.03
CA GLY A 187 1.50 -8.32 1.86
C GLY A 187 1.90 -9.47 2.78
N VAL A 188 0.92 -10.04 3.46
CA VAL A 188 1.07 -11.12 4.44
C VAL A 188 -0.18 -11.99 4.48
N TRP A 189 -0.03 -13.30 4.60
CA TRP A 189 -1.17 -14.18 4.90
C TRP A 189 -1.55 -14.10 6.40
N LEU A 190 -2.77 -13.64 6.68
CA LEU A 190 -3.28 -13.43 8.03
C LEU A 190 -3.90 -14.72 8.60
N ALA A 191 -4.56 -15.48 7.73
CA ALA A 191 -5.14 -16.80 7.98
C ALA A 191 -5.27 -17.55 6.65
N ASP A 192 -5.76 -18.79 6.68
CA ASP A 192 -6.09 -19.52 5.45
C ASP A 192 -7.14 -18.73 4.65
N GLY A 193 -6.85 -18.45 3.37
CA GLY A 193 -7.72 -17.64 2.50
C GLY A 193 -7.82 -16.15 2.85
N VAL A 194 -7.08 -15.63 3.85
CA VAL A 194 -7.11 -14.20 4.23
C VAL A 194 -5.77 -13.55 4.00
N TRP A 195 -5.70 -12.62 3.05
CA TRP A 195 -4.47 -11.90 2.70
C TRP A 195 -4.55 -10.42 3.12
N GLY A 196 -3.46 -9.90 3.68
CA GLY A 196 -3.30 -8.49 4.05
C GLY A 196 -2.32 -7.79 3.11
N THR A 197 -2.61 -6.57 2.70
CA THR A 197 -1.63 -5.67 2.02
C THR A 197 -1.89 -4.22 2.39
N HIS A 198 -0.89 -3.34 2.35
CA HIS A 198 -1.15 -1.92 2.63
C HIS A 198 -2.18 -1.32 1.64
N GLY A 199 -2.13 -1.72 0.36
CA GLY A 199 -3.14 -1.36 -0.64
C GLY A 199 -2.75 -0.23 -1.60
N HIS A 200 -1.65 0.47 -1.36
CA HIS A 200 -1.16 1.59 -2.20
C HIS A 200 -0.96 1.28 -3.69
N TYR A 201 -0.91 0.01 -4.09
CA TYR A 201 -0.91 -0.39 -5.51
C TYR A 201 -2.21 -0.01 -6.25
N LEU A 202 -3.32 0.16 -5.53
CA LEU A 202 -4.60 0.56 -6.12
C LEU A 202 -4.52 1.94 -6.78
N ASP A 203 -3.61 2.81 -6.34
CA ASP A 203 -3.40 4.15 -6.89
C ASP A 203 -3.12 4.13 -8.39
N ARG A 204 -2.46 3.08 -8.88
CA ARG A 204 -2.18 2.91 -10.31
C ARG A 204 -3.45 2.73 -11.14
N HIS A 205 -4.51 2.21 -10.53
CA HIS A 205 -5.81 1.98 -11.17
C HIS A 205 -6.80 3.13 -10.99
N LEU A 206 -6.52 4.06 -10.05
CA LEU A 206 -7.33 5.27 -9.86
C LEU A 206 -6.96 6.41 -10.81
N LEU A 207 -5.79 6.33 -11.45
CA LEU A 207 -5.35 7.29 -12.45
C LEU A 207 -6.21 7.19 -13.74
N PRO A 208 -6.79 8.30 -14.25
CA PRO A 208 -7.57 8.25 -15.48
C PRO A 208 -6.71 7.80 -16.68
N GLU A 209 -7.26 6.97 -17.57
CA GLU A 209 -6.54 6.42 -18.73
C GLU A 209 -5.91 7.51 -19.63
N SER A 210 -6.52 8.71 -19.66
CA SER A 210 -6.00 9.89 -20.38
C SER A 210 -4.67 10.41 -19.81
N ALA A 211 -4.40 10.25 -18.51
CA ALA A 211 -3.12 10.61 -17.90
C ALA A 211 -1.98 9.76 -18.49
N PHE A 212 -2.21 8.48 -18.74
CA PHE A 212 -1.25 7.59 -19.40
C PHE A 212 -1.05 7.90 -20.89
N GLY A 213 -2.06 8.47 -21.56
CA GLY A 213 -1.99 8.88 -22.96
C GLY A 213 -1.11 10.10 -23.22
N ILE A 214 -1.13 11.09 -22.31
CA ILE A 214 -0.39 12.34 -22.43
C ILE A 214 1.03 12.23 -21.84
N ALA A 215 1.24 11.41 -20.81
CA ALA A 215 2.53 11.25 -20.11
C ALA A 215 3.20 9.87 -20.33
N ARG A 216 3.13 9.37 -21.57
CA ARG A 216 3.53 8.01 -22.01
C ARG A 216 4.96 7.59 -21.63
N GLY A 217 5.87 8.54 -21.36
CA GLY A 217 7.25 8.27 -20.96
C GLY A 217 7.53 8.39 -19.46
N LEU A 218 6.65 9.03 -18.68
CA LEU A 218 6.91 9.37 -17.27
C LEU A 218 6.09 8.52 -16.28
N LEU A 219 4.90 8.03 -16.66
CA LEU A 219 3.99 7.31 -15.75
C LEU A 219 4.16 5.78 -15.71
N GLY A 220 5.10 5.22 -16.47
CA GLY A 220 5.36 3.78 -16.50
C GLY A 220 4.31 2.96 -17.26
N ARG A 221 4.18 1.68 -16.92
CA ARG A 221 3.27 0.70 -17.57
C ARG A 221 1.80 1.03 -17.31
N ARG A 222 0.92 0.65 -18.24
CA ARG A 222 -0.53 0.77 -18.06
C ARG A 222 -0.99 -0.21 -16.97
N PRO A 223 -2.10 0.07 -16.25
CA PRO A 223 -2.56 -0.80 -15.16
C PRO A 223 -2.81 -2.25 -15.58
N ARG A 224 -3.29 -2.47 -16.82
CA ARG A 224 -3.50 -3.81 -17.41
C ARG A 224 -2.21 -4.60 -17.65
N ASP A 225 -1.06 -3.93 -17.66
CA ASP A 225 0.26 -4.54 -17.90
C ASP A 225 1.01 -4.78 -16.57
N LEU A 226 0.40 -4.47 -15.42
CA LEU A 226 0.99 -4.67 -14.09
C LEU A 226 0.57 -6.04 -13.56
N LEU A 227 1.43 -7.04 -13.72
CA LEU A 227 1.11 -8.46 -13.43
C LEU A 227 1.90 -9.01 -12.24
N SER A 228 2.68 -8.17 -11.57
CA SER A 228 3.53 -8.55 -10.45
C SER A 228 3.74 -7.38 -9.51
N ALA A 229 4.10 -7.67 -8.25
CA ALA A 229 4.49 -6.64 -7.29
C ALA A 229 5.64 -5.77 -7.85
N ALA A 230 6.58 -6.40 -8.55
CA ALA A 230 7.67 -5.74 -9.25
C ALA A 230 7.20 -4.69 -10.26
N ASP A 231 6.07 -4.91 -10.93
CA ASP A 231 5.52 -3.96 -11.90
C ASP A 231 4.89 -2.75 -11.19
N TYR A 232 4.21 -2.96 -10.06
CA TYR A 232 3.65 -1.86 -9.27
C TYR A 232 4.72 -0.97 -8.64
N GLU A 233 5.84 -1.56 -8.21
CA GLU A 233 7.03 -0.82 -7.75
C GLU A 233 7.70 -0.01 -8.86
N LYS A 234 7.47 -0.35 -10.13
CA LYS A 234 8.05 0.36 -11.28
C LYS A 234 7.15 1.52 -11.69
N GLY A 235 7.57 2.73 -11.39
CA GLY A 235 6.94 3.97 -11.88
C GLY A 235 6.53 4.93 -10.76
N PRO A 236 5.96 6.09 -11.11
CA PRO A 236 5.63 7.11 -10.12
C PRO A 236 4.44 6.66 -9.26
N HIS A 237 4.61 6.70 -7.95
CA HIS A 237 3.52 6.60 -6.98
C HIS A 237 2.78 7.93 -6.93
N LEU A 238 1.44 7.91 -6.89
CA LEU A 238 0.62 9.13 -6.76
C LEU A 238 1.00 9.94 -5.51
N THR A 239 1.33 9.25 -4.42
CA THR A 239 1.81 9.85 -3.17
C THR A 239 3.22 10.45 -3.29
N GLY A 240 4.09 9.91 -4.16
CA GLY A 240 5.34 10.56 -4.54
C GLY A 240 5.12 11.85 -5.33
N LEU A 241 4.05 11.91 -6.14
CA LEU A 241 3.62 13.13 -6.81
C LEU A 241 3.01 14.12 -5.82
N GLU A 242 2.21 13.69 -4.84
CA GLU A 242 1.69 14.56 -3.77
C GLU A 242 2.80 15.05 -2.82
N ALA A 243 3.78 14.23 -2.45
CA ALA A 243 4.95 14.63 -1.67
C ALA A 243 5.87 15.57 -2.46
N PHE A 244 6.03 15.34 -3.77
CA PHE A 244 6.69 16.25 -4.69
C PHE A 244 5.91 17.56 -4.84
N LEU A 245 4.59 17.52 -4.99
CA LEU A 245 3.73 18.69 -5.10
C LEU A 245 3.66 19.47 -3.78
N THR A 246 3.60 18.82 -2.63
CA THR A 246 3.63 19.49 -1.32
C THR A 246 5.03 19.98 -0.95
N GLY A 247 6.09 19.32 -1.44
CA GLY A 247 7.48 19.74 -1.27
C GLY A 247 7.97 20.80 -2.27
N HIS A 248 7.40 20.85 -3.48
CA HIS A 248 7.79 21.73 -4.59
C HIS A 248 6.62 22.51 -5.17
N LEU A 249 5.52 22.70 -4.42
CA LEU A 249 4.38 23.50 -4.88
C LEU A 249 4.96 24.83 -5.39
N PRO A 250 4.86 25.13 -6.69
CA PRO A 250 5.45 26.35 -7.22
C PRO A 250 4.90 27.52 -6.41
N ARG A 251 5.75 28.47 -5.99
CA ARG A 251 5.31 29.67 -5.26
C ARG A 251 4.08 30.35 -5.91
N VAL A 252 3.88 30.12 -7.21
CA VAL A 252 2.72 30.53 -8.01
C VAL A 252 1.40 29.89 -7.57
N LEU A 253 1.35 28.61 -7.19
CA LEU A 253 0.10 27.98 -6.72
C LEU A 253 -0.25 28.41 -5.29
N SER A 254 0.78 28.61 -4.45
CA SER A 254 0.61 29.27 -3.15
C SER A 254 0.17 30.73 -3.33
N ALA A 255 0.71 31.45 -4.33
CA ALA A 255 0.29 32.80 -4.69
C ALA A 255 -1.13 32.82 -5.26
N LEU A 256 -1.56 31.82 -6.02
CA LEU A 256 -2.92 31.74 -6.56
C LEU A 256 -3.94 31.45 -5.45
N LEU A 257 -3.58 30.60 -4.46
CA LEU A 257 -4.36 30.39 -3.25
C LEU A 257 -4.30 31.60 -2.30
N ASP A 258 -3.18 32.32 -2.25
CA ASP A 258 -2.99 33.57 -1.50
C ASP A 258 -3.68 34.78 -2.16
N ASP A 259 -3.92 34.75 -3.48
CA ASP A 259 -4.66 35.74 -4.27
C ASP A 259 -6.16 35.44 -4.24
N LEU A 260 -6.57 34.17 -4.13
CA LEU A 260 -7.94 33.79 -3.78
C LEU A 260 -8.25 34.16 -2.32
N ALA A 261 -7.31 33.90 -1.41
CA ALA A 261 -7.37 34.40 -0.04
C ALA A 261 -7.22 35.94 0.03
N GLY A 262 -6.51 36.55 -0.92
CA GLY A 262 -6.29 38.00 -1.07
C GLY A 262 -7.50 38.75 -1.61
N GLY A 263 -8.21 38.15 -2.56
CA GLY A 263 -9.52 38.60 -3.02
C GLY A 263 -10.58 38.52 -1.90
N LEU A 264 -10.42 37.57 -0.98
CA LEU A 264 -11.19 37.52 0.27
C LEU A 264 -10.68 38.49 1.35
N ARG A 265 -9.39 38.86 1.37
CA ARG A 265 -8.85 39.94 2.24
C ARG A 265 -9.45 41.30 1.91
N ALA A 266 -9.81 41.56 0.65
CA ALA A 266 -10.50 42.80 0.27
C ALA A 266 -11.94 42.90 0.83
N GLY A 267 -12.55 41.78 1.26
CA GLY A 267 -13.89 41.74 1.85
C GLY A 267 -13.94 41.46 3.36
N ALA A 268 -12.82 41.15 4.01
CA ALA A 268 -12.81 40.69 5.40
C ALA A 268 -11.69 41.35 6.24
N MET A 269 -11.66 42.68 6.30
CA MET A 269 -10.75 43.43 7.18
C MET A 269 -11.15 43.38 8.67
N THR A 270 -11.61 42.24 9.19
CA THR A 270 -11.87 42.08 10.64
C THR A 270 -11.61 40.69 11.23
N ARG A 271 -11.15 39.67 10.48
CA ARG A 271 -10.82 38.35 11.09
C ARG A 271 -9.60 37.67 10.47
N SER A 272 -8.78 37.06 11.33
CA SER A 272 -7.53 36.39 10.99
C SER A 272 -7.71 35.33 9.88
N PRO A 273 -6.79 35.24 8.89
CA PRO A 273 -6.87 34.29 7.77
C PRO A 273 -7.10 32.82 8.15
N ALA A 274 -6.49 32.38 9.27
CA ALA A 274 -6.68 31.04 9.82
C ALA A 274 -8.14 30.73 10.20
N VAL A 275 -8.89 31.74 10.66
CA VAL A 275 -10.30 31.60 11.05
C VAL A 275 -11.18 31.44 9.81
N VAL A 276 -10.86 32.14 8.73
CA VAL A 276 -11.60 32.04 7.45
C VAL A 276 -11.34 30.68 6.80
N HIS A 277 -10.07 30.26 6.72
CA HIS A 277 -9.70 28.94 6.18
C HIS A 277 -10.35 27.80 6.98
N GLY A 278 -10.29 27.85 8.32
CA GLY A 278 -10.93 26.85 9.18
C GLY A 278 -12.46 26.81 9.04
N ARG A 279 -13.13 27.94 8.75
CA ARG A 279 -14.58 27.97 8.51
C ARG A 279 -14.96 27.39 7.15
N LEU A 280 -14.18 27.64 6.11
CA LEU A 280 -14.40 27.09 4.78
C LEU A 280 -14.26 25.57 4.78
N VAL A 281 -13.16 25.05 5.35
CA VAL A 281 -12.92 23.61 5.50
C VAL A 281 -14.05 22.93 6.27
N ARG A 282 -14.51 23.54 7.37
CA ARG A 282 -15.67 23.05 8.15
C ARG A 282 -17.00 23.04 7.41
N GLY A 283 -17.15 23.84 6.35
CA GLY A 283 -18.37 23.86 5.53
C GLY A 283 -18.39 22.75 4.47
N LEU A 284 -17.21 22.39 3.95
CA LEU A 284 -17.08 21.44 2.83
C LEU A 284 -16.86 19.99 3.28
N ALA A 285 -16.39 19.76 4.52
CA ALA A 285 -16.03 18.42 5.00
C ALA A 285 -17.13 17.35 4.86
N PRO A 286 -18.42 17.60 5.19
CA PRO A 286 -19.46 16.57 5.01
C PRO A 286 -19.66 16.16 3.55
N VAL A 287 -19.57 17.12 2.63
CA VAL A 287 -19.71 16.87 1.18
C VAL A 287 -18.47 16.14 0.65
N ALA A 288 -17.28 16.55 1.09
CA ALA A 288 -16.02 15.90 0.73
C ALA A 288 -15.98 14.45 1.24
N ALA A 289 -16.36 14.20 2.50
CA ALA A 289 -16.44 12.87 3.07
C ALA A 289 -17.46 11.98 2.37
N HIS A 290 -18.62 12.53 1.97
CA HIS A 290 -19.63 11.78 1.22
C HIS A 290 -19.16 11.44 -0.20
N ALA A 291 -18.63 12.43 -0.93
CA ALA A 291 -18.10 12.24 -2.28
C ALA A 291 -16.90 11.27 -2.29
N LEU A 292 -15.98 11.42 -1.34
CA LEU A 292 -14.86 10.50 -1.16
C LEU A 292 -15.37 9.10 -0.79
N GLY A 293 -16.37 8.99 0.08
CA GLY A 293 -16.99 7.71 0.41
C GLY A 293 -17.59 6.99 -0.80
N ILE A 294 -18.25 7.72 -1.71
CA ILE A 294 -18.78 7.17 -2.97
C ILE A 294 -17.64 6.79 -3.91
N GLN A 295 -16.64 7.67 -4.08
CA GLN A 295 -15.48 7.40 -4.92
C GLN A 295 -14.69 6.19 -4.42
N MET A 296 -14.52 6.02 -3.10
CA MET A 296 -13.84 4.87 -2.52
C MET A 296 -14.57 3.57 -2.81
N ARG A 297 -15.89 3.52 -2.58
CA ARG A 297 -16.67 2.30 -2.84
C ARG A 297 -16.78 1.97 -4.33
N ARG A 298 -16.92 2.99 -5.19
CA ARG A 298 -17.09 2.79 -6.64
C ARG A 298 -15.79 2.69 -7.43
N ALA A 299 -14.66 3.10 -6.87
CA ALA A 299 -13.37 3.09 -7.56
C ALA A 299 -12.26 2.34 -6.80
N ALA A 300 -12.06 2.62 -5.51
CA ALA A 300 -10.94 2.02 -4.76
C ALA A 300 -11.11 0.52 -4.48
N ILE A 301 -12.32 0.09 -4.10
CA ILE A 301 -12.60 -1.35 -3.87
C ILE A 301 -12.46 -2.17 -5.16
N PRO A 302 -13.07 -1.78 -6.30
CA PRO A 302 -12.83 -2.44 -7.59
C PRO A 302 -11.36 -2.39 -8.05
N ALA A 303 -10.67 -1.28 -7.82
CA ALA A 303 -9.24 -1.14 -8.13
C ALA A 303 -8.39 -2.13 -7.31
N LEU A 304 -8.66 -2.26 -6.01
CA LEU A 304 -7.98 -3.23 -5.16
C LEU A 304 -8.26 -4.67 -5.61
N ALA A 305 -9.52 -4.99 -5.96
CA ALA A 305 -9.86 -6.30 -6.49
C ALA A 305 -9.06 -6.64 -7.76
N GLN A 306 -8.84 -5.65 -8.65
CA GLN A 306 -7.96 -5.81 -9.80
C GLN A 306 -6.50 -6.04 -9.42
N VAL A 307 -5.98 -5.31 -8.42
CA VAL A 307 -4.63 -5.55 -7.89
C VAL A 307 -4.49 -6.98 -7.38
N VAL A 308 -5.44 -7.47 -6.58
CA VAL A 308 -5.43 -8.83 -6.02
C VAL A 308 -5.41 -9.86 -7.15
N ALA A 309 -6.27 -9.68 -8.16
CA ALA A 309 -6.31 -10.56 -9.34
C ALA A 309 -4.99 -10.53 -10.13
N HIS A 310 -4.41 -9.34 -10.36
CA HIS A 310 -3.16 -9.17 -11.08
C HIS A 310 -1.96 -9.79 -10.36
N LEU A 311 -1.92 -9.66 -9.03
CA LEU A 311 -0.89 -10.30 -8.21
C LEU A 311 -1.10 -11.81 -8.06
N ASN A 312 -2.24 -12.34 -8.54
CA ASN A 312 -2.64 -13.73 -8.39
C ASN A 312 -2.62 -14.17 -6.91
N ALA A 313 -3.06 -13.27 -6.02
CA ALA A 313 -3.27 -13.59 -4.61
C ALA A 313 -4.61 -14.33 -4.47
N ASP A 314 -4.55 -15.65 -4.34
CA ASP A 314 -5.71 -16.55 -4.23
C ASP A 314 -6.32 -16.48 -2.82
N ALA A 315 -6.95 -15.35 -2.52
CA ALA A 315 -7.56 -15.05 -1.23
C ALA A 315 -9.09 -15.00 -1.34
N ASP A 316 -9.78 -15.53 -0.34
CA ASP A 316 -11.23 -15.42 -0.18
C ASP A 316 -11.61 -14.07 0.47
N ALA A 317 -10.71 -13.53 1.30
CA ALA A 317 -10.84 -12.21 1.90
C ALA A 317 -9.52 -11.44 1.87
N VAL A 318 -9.61 -10.12 1.69
CA VAL A 318 -8.48 -9.20 1.64
C VAL A 318 -8.66 -8.09 2.66
N VAL A 319 -7.63 -7.87 3.48
CA VAL A 319 -7.55 -6.75 4.44
C VAL A 319 -6.55 -5.72 3.90
N PHE A 320 -6.91 -4.44 3.89
CA PHE A 320 -6.01 -3.37 3.43
C PHE A 320 -6.10 -2.06 4.22
N GLY A 321 -5.15 -1.15 4.00
CA GLY A 321 -5.08 0.19 4.58
C GLY A 321 -5.25 1.30 3.53
N HIS A 322 -4.46 2.38 3.62
CA HIS A 322 -4.22 3.40 2.59
C HIS A 322 -5.35 4.40 2.32
N VAL A 323 -6.62 3.99 2.33
CA VAL A 323 -7.76 4.87 2.00
C VAL A 323 -8.44 5.52 3.22
N HIS A 324 -7.93 5.24 4.42
CA HIS A 324 -8.31 5.86 5.69
C HIS A 324 -9.80 5.69 6.08
N ARG A 325 -10.53 4.78 5.43
CA ARG A 325 -11.96 4.55 5.64
C ARG A 325 -12.19 3.14 6.16
N LEU A 326 -12.52 3.01 7.44
CA LEU A 326 -12.87 1.73 8.04
C LEU A 326 -14.06 1.09 7.33
N GLY A 327 -13.98 -0.21 7.06
CA GLY A 327 -15.11 -0.96 6.55
C GLY A 327 -14.83 -2.44 6.26
N PRO A 328 -15.86 -3.21 5.89
CA PRO A 328 -17.27 -2.82 5.82
C PRO A 328 -17.86 -2.49 7.19
N ARG A 329 -18.80 -1.54 7.23
CA ARG A 329 -19.61 -1.22 8.42
C ARG A 329 -21.01 -1.79 8.26
N ALA A 330 -21.77 -1.87 9.36
CA ALA A 330 -23.13 -2.43 9.35
C ALA A 330 -24.09 -1.71 8.38
N ALA A 331 -23.87 -0.43 8.10
CA ALA A 331 -24.68 0.36 7.17
C ALA A 331 -24.19 0.29 5.71
N ASP A 332 -23.06 -0.38 5.44
CA ASP A 332 -22.54 -0.53 4.10
C ASP A 332 -23.26 -1.67 3.36
N ASP A 333 -23.42 -1.51 2.05
CA ASP A 333 -23.85 -2.61 1.18
C ASP A 333 -22.70 -3.64 1.07
N PRO A 334 -22.89 -4.90 1.49
CA PRO A 334 -21.85 -5.93 1.38
C PRO A 334 -21.38 -6.15 -0.06
N ALA A 335 -22.22 -5.91 -1.07
CA ALA A 335 -21.85 -6.04 -2.47
C ALA A 335 -20.82 -4.99 -2.92
N GLU A 336 -20.78 -3.83 -2.26
CA GLU A 336 -19.78 -2.79 -2.52
C GLU A 336 -18.42 -3.08 -1.84
N TRP A 337 -18.36 -4.11 -0.98
CA TRP A 337 -17.17 -4.56 -0.24
C TRP A 337 -16.68 -5.92 -0.71
N ALA A 338 -16.87 -6.21 -1.99
CA ALA A 338 -16.37 -7.43 -2.62
C ALA A 338 -15.86 -7.15 -4.04
N GLY A 339 -14.99 -8.03 -4.52
CA GLY A 339 -14.60 -8.05 -5.93
C GLY A 339 -15.73 -8.52 -6.85
N LEU A 340 -15.42 -8.66 -8.14
CA LEU A 340 -16.35 -9.19 -9.13
C LEU A 340 -16.89 -10.56 -8.68
N GLU A 341 -18.17 -10.81 -8.94
CA GLU A 341 -18.84 -12.06 -8.53
C GLU A 341 -18.89 -12.30 -7.00
N GLY A 342 -18.60 -11.27 -6.19
CA GLY A 342 -18.68 -11.34 -4.73
C GLY A 342 -17.41 -11.83 -4.04
N ALA A 343 -16.29 -11.97 -4.77
CA ALA A 343 -15.00 -12.37 -4.21
C ALA A 343 -13.82 -11.58 -4.83
N PRO A 344 -12.73 -11.34 -4.08
CA PRO A 344 -12.61 -11.56 -2.63
C PRO A 344 -13.52 -10.61 -1.85
N ARG A 345 -13.89 -10.97 -0.62
CA ARG A 345 -14.45 -9.99 0.33
C ARG A 345 -13.35 -9.03 0.74
N ILE A 346 -13.63 -7.74 0.82
CA ILE A 346 -12.64 -6.70 1.07
C ILE A 346 -12.94 -6.04 2.41
N TYR A 347 -11.89 -5.74 3.18
CA TYR A 347 -11.94 -5.09 4.48
C TYR A 347 -10.87 -4.02 4.54
N ASN A 348 -11.19 -2.83 5.03
CA ASN A 348 -10.23 -1.76 5.23
C ASN A 348 -10.06 -1.47 6.72
N THR A 349 -8.82 -1.36 7.21
CA THR A 349 -8.57 -1.12 8.63
C THR A 349 -8.88 0.30 9.08
N GLY A 350 -9.11 1.24 8.18
CA GLY A 350 -9.30 2.65 8.52
C GLY A 350 -7.96 3.35 8.68
N CYS A 351 -7.83 4.19 9.72
CA CYS A 351 -6.58 4.86 10.03
C CYS A 351 -6.49 5.27 11.50
N TRP A 352 -5.32 5.78 11.88
CA TRP A 352 -5.04 6.40 13.18
C TRP A 352 -4.58 7.86 13.01
N VAL A 353 -5.13 8.54 12.00
CA VAL A 353 -4.89 9.95 11.74
C VAL A 353 -6.18 10.76 11.81
N HIS A 354 -6.12 11.90 12.46
CA HIS A 354 -7.24 12.85 12.46
C HIS A 354 -7.18 13.72 11.19
N GLU A 355 -8.00 13.38 10.19
CA GLU A 355 -8.07 14.11 8.91
C GLU A 355 -9.09 15.27 8.95
N PRO A 356 -8.67 16.55 9.04
CA PRO A 356 -9.59 17.66 9.23
C PRO A 356 -10.57 17.86 8.06
N LEU A 357 -10.15 17.51 6.84
CA LEU A 357 -10.99 17.60 5.64
C LEU A 357 -12.16 16.61 5.65
N LEU A 358 -12.04 15.52 6.41
CA LEU A 358 -13.06 14.47 6.51
C LEU A 358 -13.83 14.54 7.82
N LEU A 359 -13.19 15.04 8.89
CA LEU A 359 -13.72 15.00 10.24
C LEU A 359 -14.16 16.35 10.79
N ALA A 360 -14.02 17.46 10.05
CA ALA A 360 -14.46 18.74 10.56
C ALA A 360 -15.97 18.73 10.88
N ARG A 361 -16.30 18.82 12.18
CA ARG A 361 -17.65 18.69 12.78
C ARG A 361 -18.27 17.30 12.72
N ALA A 362 -17.54 16.30 12.24
CA ALA A 362 -17.96 14.91 12.42
C ALA A 362 -17.92 14.57 13.92
N ARG A 363 -18.81 13.68 14.32
CA ARG A 363 -18.77 12.98 15.60
C ARG A 363 -18.80 11.49 15.30
N PRO A 364 -18.18 10.65 16.13
CA PRO A 364 -18.38 9.22 16.01
C PRO A 364 -19.86 8.88 16.30
N PRO A 365 -20.37 7.78 15.72
CA PRO A 365 -19.67 6.90 14.79
C PRO A 365 -19.49 7.53 13.39
N HIS A 366 -18.30 7.42 12.82
CA HIS A 366 -18.01 7.92 11.47
C HIS A 366 -16.98 7.00 10.77
N PRO A 367 -17.16 6.61 9.50
CA PRO A 367 -16.28 5.64 8.83
C PRO A 367 -14.83 6.11 8.65
N TYR A 368 -14.57 7.41 8.75
CA TYR A 368 -13.22 8.00 8.74
C TYR A 368 -12.73 8.40 10.13
N TRP A 369 -13.48 8.07 11.20
CA TRP A 369 -13.04 8.36 12.56
C TRP A 369 -11.77 7.54 12.86
N PRO A 370 -10.75 8.12 13.53
CA PRO A 370 -9.52 7.39 13.83
C PRO A 370 -9.77 6.20 14.76
N GLY A 371 -8.82 5.27 14.84
CA GLY A 371 -8.92 4.10 15.70
C GLY A 371 -9.53 2.88 15.02
N GLY A 372 -9.40 2.81 13.69
CA GLY A 372 -9.83 1.64 12.95
C GLY A 372 -8.86 0.46 13.13
N ALA A 373 -9.42 -0.75 13.16
CA ALA A 373 -8.66 -1.99 13.10
C ALA A 373 -9.49 -3.09 12.41
N VAL A 374 -8.84 -4.18 11.99
CA VAL A 374 -9.51 -5.42 11.59
C VAL A 374 -9.01 -6.56 12.47
N LEU A 375 -9.91 -7.26 13.15
CA LEU A 375 -9.61 -8.49 13.85
C LEU A 375 -9.86 -9.67 12.93
N VAL A 376 -8.87 -10.55 12.78
CA VAL A 376 -9.01 -11.85 12.13
C VAL A 376 -8.93 -12.92 13.21
N ASP A 377 -10.06 -13.57 13.46
CA ASP A 377 -10.20 -14.64 14.45
C ASP A 377 -10.85 -15.84 13.75
N GLY A 378 -10.17 -16.98 13.75
CA GLY A 378 -10.62 -18.17 13.03
C GLY A 378 -10.81 -18.01 11.51
N GLY A 379 -10.12 -17.05 10.88
CA GLY A 379 -10.19 -16.80 9.44
C GLY A 379 -11.33 -15.89 9.00
N GLU A 380 -12.10 -15.32 9.95
CA GLU A 380 -13.14 -14.35 9.64
C GLU A 380 -12.69 -12.92 10.02
N PRO A 381 -12.48 -12.02 9.04
CA PRO A 381 -12.15 -10.63 9.32
C PRO A 381 -13.37 -9.85 9.84
N ARG A 382 -13.14 -8.99 10.84
CA ARG A 382 -14.15 -8.08 11.39
C ARG A 382 -13.56 -6.71 11.64
N ALA A 383 -14.17 -5.68 11.06
CA ALA A 383 -13.81 -4.28 11.31
C ALA A 383 -14.16 -3.88 12.76
N LEU A 384 -13.25 -3.18 13.41
CA LEU A 384 -13.36 -2.64 14.77
C LEU A 384 -13.14 -1.13 14.76
N SER A 385 -13.83 -0.43 15.65
CA SER A 385 -13.69 1.01 15.87
C SER A 385 -13.33 1.26 17.33
N LEU A 386 -12.05 1.49 17.61
CA LEU A 386 -11.50 1.50 18.98
C LEU A 386 -11.63 2.87 19.68
N LEU A 387 -11.86 3.95 18.93
CA LEU A 387 -11.96 5.31 19.47
C LEU A 387 -13.34 5.96 19.27
N GLU A 388 -14.34 5.19 18.82
CA GLU A 388 -15.69 5.75 18.62
C GLU A 388 -16.37 6.16 19.92
N ASP A 389 -16.07 5.48 21.02
CA ASP A 389 -16.67 5.76 22.34
C ASP A 389 -15.93 6.87 23.11
N GLN A 390 -14.87 7.46 22.54
CA GLN A 390 -13.99 8.43 23.22
C GLN A 390 -14.20 9.90 22.80
N ALA A 391 -15.35 10.23 22.19
CA ALA A 391 -15.63 11.55 21.61
C ALA A 391 -15.87 12.71 22.59
#